data_AF-A0A1C4PDI1-F1
#
_entry.id   AF-A0A1C4PDI1-F1
#
_cell.length_a   1.000
_cell.length_b   1.000
_cell.length_c   1.000
_cell.angle_alpha   90.00
_cell.angle_beta   90.00
_cell.angle_gamma   90.00
#
_symmetry.space_group_name_H-M   'P 1'
#
loop_
_entity.id
_entity.type
_entity.pdbx_description
1 polymer ?
#
loop_
_entity_poly.entity_id
_entity_poly.type
_entity_poly.pdbx_seq_one_letter_code
_entity_poly.pdbx_strand_id
1 'polypeptide(L)'
;MDFLDPSDQGGAADDEVTVRPGPLWRHALWVVGVAAFGVGLGWAGSLFRLGPDDYGLLTAAPGSPWTYVGTWAATGLATAAVLRAAAARVPVPSPGTIAVILLFIGTRLSLGWRPETPELAAMAGAAVVLAAVWAGIALRNGSRAEVRP
;
A
#
# COMPACT_ATOMS: atom_id res chain seq x y z
N MET A 1 -29.96 -40.59 17.56
CA MET A 1 -29.29 -39.29 17.69
C MET A 1 -27.80 -39.55 17.54
N ASP A 2 -27.31 -39.51 16.30
CA ASP A 2 -25.89 -39.46 15.97
C ASP A 2 -25.62 -38.03 15.51
N PHE A 3 -24.93 -37.24 16.32
CA PHE A 3 -24.79 -35.79 16.11
C PHE A 3 -23.33 -35.32 16.06
N LEU A 4 -22.35 -36.21 15.91
CA LEU A 4 -20.94 -35.81 15.79
C LEU A 4 -20.19 -36.78 14.89
N ASP A 5 -20.30 -36.58 13.58
CA ASP A 5 -19.27 -37.02 12.65
C ASP A 5 -18.33 -35.81 12.40
N PRO A 6 -17.16 -35.74 13.05
CA PRO A 6 -16.19 -34.67 12.85
C PRO A 6 -15.40 -34.81 11.52
N SER A 7 -15.77 -35.72 10.63
CA SER A 7 -15.13 -35.86 9.31
C SER A 7 -15.66 -34.90 8.24
N ASP A 8 -16.73 -34.15 8.52
CA ASP A 8 -17.13 -33.00 7.72
C ASP A 8 -16.41 -31.73 8.25
N GLN A 9 -15.07 -31.77 8.25
CA GLN A 9 -14.32 -30.53 8.07
C GLN A 9 -14.65 -30.06 6.66
N GLY A 10 -15.81 -29.40 6.56
CA GLY A 10 -16.32 -28.81 5.34
C GLY A 10 -15.14 -28.12 4.70
N GLY A 11 -14.75 -28.67 3.55
CA GLY A 11 -13.60 -28.21 2.81
C GLY A 11 -13.68 -26.71 2.82
N ALA A 12 -12.73 -26.08 3.53
CA ALA A 12 -12.35 -24.74 3.15
C ALA A 12 -12.04 -24.94 1.69
N ALA A 13 -13.00 -24.54 0.84
CA ALA A 13 -12.75 -24.37 -0.55
C ALA A 13 -11.46 -23.55 -0.51
N ASP A 14 -10.38 -24.19 -0.93
CA ASP A 14 -9.25 -23.48 -1.49
C ASP A 14 -9.93 -22.64 -2.57
N ASP A 15 -10.39 -21.45 -2.18
CA ASP A 15 -10.73 -20.37 -3.07
C ASP A 15 -9.37 -20.09 -3.69
N GLU A 16 -9.05 -20.91 -4.68
CA GLU A 16 -7.85 -20.87 -5.47
C GLU A 16 -7.78 -19.41 -5.88
N VAL A 17 -6.83 -18.67 -5.29
CA VAL A 17 -6.80 -17.21 -5.38
C VAL A 17 -6.45 -16.89 -6.82
N THR A 18 -7.48 -16.87 -7.65
CA THR A 18 -7.35 -16.86 -9.10
C THR A 18 -7.16 -15.43 -9.54
N VAL A 19 -6.03 -15.19 -10.16
CA VAL A 19 -5.72 -13.91 -10.78
C VAL A 19 -6.69 -13.73 -11.95
N ARG A 20 -7.64 -12.80 -11.86
CA ARG A 20 -8.52 -12.42 -12.98
C ARG A 20 -7.97 -11.18 -13.69
N PRO A 21 -7.35 -11.32 -14.88
CA PRO A 21 -6.96 -10.18 -15.69
C PRO A 21 -8.21 -9.36 -16.02
N GLY A 22 -8.10 -8.04 -15.99
CA GLY A 22 -9.20 -7.17 -16.38
C GLY A 22 -8.71 -6.01 -17.22
N PRO A 23 -9.64 -5.18 -17.71
CA PRO A 23 -9.29 -4.08 -18.60
C PRO A 23 -8.38 -3.07 -17.87
N LEU A 24 -7.46 -2.46 -18.63
CA LEU A 24 -6.43 -1.55 -18.10
C LEU A 24 -7.02 -0.38 -17.27
N TRP A 25 -8.20 0.12 -17.64
CA TRP A 25 -8.87 1.21 -16.92
C TRP A 25 -9.20 0.83 -15.47
N ARG A 26 -9.52 -0.44 -15.18
CA ARG A 26 -9.80 -0.93 -13.83
C ARG A 26 -8.54 -0.89 -12.97
N HIS A 27 -7.39 -1.20 -13.56
CA HIS A 27 -6.09 -1.10 -12.88
C HIS A 27 -5.72 0.36 -12.65
N ALA A 28 -5.92 1.23 -13.64
CA ALA A 28 -5.67 2.66 -13.50
C ALA A 28 -6.55 3.30 -12.41
N LEU A 29 -7.86 3.03 -12.40
CA LEU A 29 -8.76 3.54 -11.34
C LEU A 29 -8.37 3.02 -9.96
N TRP A 30 -7.97 1.74 -9.85
CA TRP A 30 -7.50 1.20 -8.59
C TRP A 30 -6.25 1.94 -8.09
N VAL A 31 -5.28 2.16 -8.99
CA VAL A 31 -4.03 2.88 -8.66
C VAL A 31 -4.31 4.30 -8.21
N VAL A 32 -5.14 5.04 -8.96
CA VAL A 32 -5.54 6.41 -8.62
C VAL A 32 -6.31 6.43 -7.29
N GLY A 33 -7.25 5.51 -7.09
CA GLY A 33 -8.05 5.41 -5.88
C GLY A 33 -7.20 5.14 -4.64
N VAL A 34 -6.28 4.17 -4.70
CA VAL A 34 -5.38 3.85 -3.59
C VAL A 34 -4.42 5.00 -3.29
N ALA A 35 -3.84 5.62 -4.32
CA ALA A 35 -2.95 6.75 -4.15
C ALA A 35 -3.68 7.95 -3.50
N ALA A 36 -4.84 8.33 -4.04
CA ALA A 36 -5.65 9.42 -3.52
C ALA A 36 -6.13 9.15 -2.09
N PHE A 37 -6.54 7.91 -1.80
CA PHE A 37 -6.99 7.53 -0.46
C PHE A 37 -5.85 7.57 0.57
N GLY A 38 -4.69 6.98 0.27
CA GLY A 38 -3.55 6.95 1.19
C GLY A 38 -2.99 8.35 1.48
N VAL A 39 -2.81 9.16 0.43
CA VAL A 39 -2.35 10.55 0.57
C VAL A 39 -3.40 11.41 1.26
N GLY A 40 -4.68 11.26 0.89
CA GLY A 40 -5.79 11.97 1.52
C GLY A 40 -5.92 11.66 3.01
N LEU A 41 -5.76 10.40 3.40
CA LEU A 41 -5.76 10.00 4.80
C LEU A 41 -4.55 10.56 5.56
N GLY A 42 -3.36 10.55 4.96
CA GLY A 42 -2.16 11.13 5.56
C GLY A 42 -2.27 12.65 5.74
N TRP A 43 -2.85 13.34 4.75
CA TRP A 43 -3.15 14.77 4.81
C TRP A 43 -4.23 15.09 5.85
N ALA A 44 -5.36 14.40 5.83
CA ALA A 44 -6.43 14.58 6.82
C ALA A 44 -5.94 14.28 8.25
N GLY A 45 -5.19 13.20 8.42
CA GLY A 45 -4.55 12.86 9.69
C GLY A 45 -3.52 13.90 10.14
N SER A 46 -2.96 14.70 9.23
CA SER A 46 -2.04 15.80 9.55
C SER A 46 -2.69 17.03 10.14
N LEU A 47 -4.01 17.16 9.99
CA LEU A 47 -4.76 18.28 10.56
C LEU A 47 -4.85 18.22 12.09
N PHE A 48 -4.63 17.03 12.67
CA PHE A 48 -4.73 16.80 14.11
C PHE A 48 -3.45 16.19 14.65
N ARG A 49 -3.18 16.47 15.92
CA ARG A 49 -2.11 15.79 16.66
C ARG A 49 -2.59 14.38 16.97
N LEU A 50 -1.73 13.38 16.76
CA LEU A 50 -2.01 12.00 17.16
C LEU A 50 -1.04 11.58 18.25
N GLY A 51 -1.56 11.35 19.45
CA GLY A 51 -0.77 10.91 20.60
C GLY A 51 -0.23 12.04 21.49
N PRO A 52 0.52 11.68 22.54
CA PRO A 52 0.90 12.58 23.63
C PRO A 52 1.80 13.75 23.24
N ASP A 53 1.95 14.72 24.15
CA ASP A 53 2.66 15.96 23.85
C ASP A 53 4.17 15.83 23.61
N ASP A 54 4.78 14.78 24.17
CA ASP A 54 6.23 14.59 24.08
C ASP A 54 6.67 13.70 22.90
N TYR A 55 5.78 12.84 22.39
CA TYR A 55 6.12 11.82 21.38
C TYR A 55 5.01 11.50 20.37
N GLY A 56 3.91 12.24 20.39
CA GLY A 56 2.85 12.13 19.39
C GLY A 56 3.27 12.64 18.00
N LEU A 57 2.59 12.19 16.96
CA LEU A 57 2.74 12.73 15.61
C LEU A 57 2.21 14.16 15.56
N LEU A 58 3.13 15.09 15.32
CA LEU A 58 2.89 16.54 15.23
C LEU A 58 1.84 16.87 14.17
N THR A 59 0.98 17.87 14.39
CA THR A 59 0.15 18.46 13.32
C THR A 59 1.01 18.97 12.16
N ALA A 60 0.39 19.21 11.01
CA ALA A 60 1.07 19.79 9.87
C ALA A 60 1.75 21.12 10.27
N ALA A 61 3.04 21.23 10.01
CA ALA A 61 3.77 22.46 10.29
C ALA A 61 3.28 23.59 9.37
N PRO A 62 3.41 24.86 9.79
CA PRO A 62 3.01 26.02 8.99
C PRO A 62 3.65 26.04 7.59
N GLY A 63 2.94 26.64 6.63
CA GLY A 63 3.40 26.80 5.24
C GLY A 63 2.67 25.93 4.22
N SER A 64 2.98 26.12 2.92
CA SER A 64 2.27 25.46 1.82
C SER A 64 2.45 23.93 1.85
N PRO A 65 1.38 23.12 1.95
CA PRO A 65 1.46 21.66 2.01
C PRO A 65 1.66 21.01 0.63
N TRP A 66 1.42 21.76 -0.45
CA TRP A 66 1.17 21.21 -1.77
C TRP A 66 2.38 20.51 -2.40
N THR A 67 3.60 20.95 -2.11
CA THR A 67 4.82 20.27 -2.58
C THR A 67 4.90 18.85 -2.04
N TYR A 68 4.60 18.66 -0.76
CA TYR A 68 4.64 17.34 -0.12
C TYR A 68 3.48 16.46 -0.57
N VAL A 69 2.26 17.02 -0.66
CA VAL A 69 1.09 16.31 -1.19
C VAL A 69 1.32 15.87 -2.63
N GLY A 70 1.84 16.74 -3.49
CA GLY A 70 2.15 16.43 -4.89
C GLY A 70 3.21 15.34 -5.03
N THR A 71 4.29 15.42 -4.22
CA THR A 71 5.36 14.41 -4.20
C THR A 71 4.79 13.04 -3.78
N TRP A 72 3.99 13.00 -2.71
CA TRP A 72 3.41 11.75 -2.24
C TRP A 72 2.30 11.23 -3.16
N ALA A 73 1.58 12.09 -3.89
CA ALA A 73 0.65 11.67 -4.93
C ALA A 73 1.38 10.95 -6.08
N ALA A 74 2.47 11.54 -6.59
CA ALA A 74 3.29 10.91 -7.63
C ALA A 74 3.91 9.58 -7.15
N THR A 75 4.45 9.59 -5.94
CA THR A 75 5.01 8.39 -5.27
C THR A 75 3.95 7.30 -5.10
N GLY A 76 2.73 7.69 -4.72
CA GLY A 76 1.60 6.79 -4.55
C GLY A 76 1.15 6.14 -5.84
N LEU A 77 1.08 6.90 -6.95
CA LEU A 77 0.81 6.34 -8.27
C LEU A 77 1.86 5.30 -8.66
N ALA A 78 3.16 5.60 -8.46
CA ALA A 78 4.24 4.67 -8.76
C ALA A 78 4.16 3.39 -7.90
N THR A 79 4.03 3.56 -6.58
CA THR A 79 3.97 2.46 -5.59
C THR A 79 2.77 1.55 -5.86
N ALA A 80 1.58 2.14 -6.02
CA ALA A 80 0.37 1.39 -6.30
C ALA A 80 0.42 0.72 -7.68
N ALA A 81 0.99 1.36 -8.70
CA ALA A 81 1.16 0.74 -10.02
C ALA A 81 2.06 -0.50 -9.97
N VAL A 82 3.20 -0.43 -9.28
CA VAL A 82 4.13 -1.56 -9.10
C VAL A 82 3.42 -2.73 -8.42
N LEU A 83 2.76 -2.48 -7.29
CA LEU A 83 2.03 -3.51 -6.56
C LEU A 83 0.86 -4.07 -7.36
N ARG A 84 0.13 -3.21 -8.10
CA ARG A 84 -1.00 -3.64 -8.91
C ARG A 84 -0.56 -4.48 -10.11
N ALA A 85 0.58 -4.17 -10.71
CA ALA A 85 1.15 -4.94 -11.81
C ALA A 85 1.56 -6.34 -11.34
N ALA A 86 2.17 -6.47 -10.16
CA ALA A 86 2.47 -7.77 -9.57
C ALA A 86 1.19 -8.55 -9.22
N ALA A 87 0.21 -7.88 -8.58
CA ALA A 87 -1.08 -8.47 -8.20
C ALA A 87 -1.96 -8.85 -9.39
N ALA A 88 -1.63 -8.38 -10.60
CA ALA A 88 -2.29 -8.78 -11.85
C ALA A 88 -1.68 -10.05 -12.46
N ARG A 89 -0.60 -10.59 -11.88
CA ARG A 89 0.11 -11.79 -12.34
C ARG A 89 0.14 -12.90 -11.30
N VAL A 90 0.30 -12.53 -10.03
CA VAL A 90 0.33 -13.47 -8.91
C VAL A 90 -0.58 -12.96 -7.77
N PRO A 91 -1.07 -13.85 -6.91
CA PRO A 91 -1.70 -13.45 -5.66
C PRO A 91 -0.71 -12.67 -4.79
N VAL A 92 -0.91 -11.35 -4.69
CA VAL A 92 -0.19 -10.51 -3.73
C VAL A 92 -1.10 -10.33 -2.52
N PRO A 93 -0.67 -10.69 -1.30
CA PRO A 93 -1.43 -10.37 -0.10
C PRO A 93 -1.57 -8.86 0.06
N SER A 94 -2.81 -8.39 0.12
CA SER A 94 -3.19 -7.02 0.53
C SER A 94 -2.35 -5.86 -0.07
N PRO A 95 -2.15 -5.80 -1.41
CA PRO A 95 -1.32 -4.77 -2.06
C PRO A 95 -1.82 -3.34 -1.79
N GLY A 96 -3.14 -3.16 -1.65
CA GLY A 96 -3.74 -1.87 -1.31
C GLY A 96 -3.35 -1.41 0.10
N THR A 97 -3.40 -2.30 1.09
CA THR A 97 -3.04 -2.00 2.48
C THR A 97 -1.60 -1.53 2.59
N ILE A 98 -0.67 -2.23 1.92
CA ILE A 98 0.76 -1.88 1.92
C ILE A 98 0.95 -0.47 1.35
N ALA A 99 0.35 -0.18 0.18
CA ALA A 99 0.44 1.13 -0.43
C ALA A 99 -0.16 2.23 0.46
N VAL A 100 -1.33 1.99 1.05
CA VAL A 100 -1.99 2.96 1.94
C VAL A 100 -1.13 3.25 3.18
N ILE A 101 -0.55 2.24 3.82
CA ILE A 101 0.31 2.44 5.00
C ILE A 101 1.52 3.28 4.65
N LEU A 102 2.22 2.95 3.56
CA LEU A 102 3.39 3.69 3.10
C LEU A 102 3.05 5.17 2.82
N LEU A 103 1.94 5.40 2.11
CA LEU A 103 1.52 6.75 1.73
C LEU A 103 1.01 7.55 2.91
N PHE A 104 0.24 6.93 3.80
CA PHE A 104 -0.25 7.55 5.02
C PHE A 104 0.92 8.04 5.87
N ILE A 105 1.86 7.15 6.21
CA ILE A 105 3.02 7.48 7.06
C ILE A 105 3.88 8.54 6.38
N GLY A 106 4.22 8.34 5.10
CA GLY A 106 5.04 9.24 4.34
C GLY A 106 4.46 10.66 4.27
N THR A 107 3.21 10.79 3.81
CA THR A 107 2.51 12.07 3.72
C THR A 107 2.42 12.73 5.09
N ARG A 108 2.06 11.96 6.13
CA ARG A 108 1.87 12.45 7.49
C ARG A 108 3.16 13.01 8.08
N LEU A 109 4.27 12.27 7.94
CA LEU A 109 5.59 12.68 8.41
C LEU A 109 6.07 13.92 7.66
N SER A 110 5.96 13.92 6.32
CA SER A 110 6.42 15.04 5.52
C SER A 110 5.66 16.34 5.79
N LEU A 111 4.36 16.27 6.07
CA LEU A 111 3.58 17.45 6.42
C LEU A 111 3.88 17.97 7.84
N GLY A 112 4.20 17.08 8.78
CA GLY A 112 4.58 17.45 10.14
C GLY A 112 6.01 18.00 10.24
N TRP A 113 6.97 17.35 9.60
CA TRP A 113 8.41 17.66 9.75
C TRP A 113 8.98 18.58 8.67
N ARG A 114 8.32 18.67 7.50
CA ARG A 114 8.78 19.49 6.37
C ARG A 114 10.23 19.20 5.97
N PRO A 115 10.54 17.94 5.62
CA PRO A 115 11.88 17.56 5.20
C PRO A 115 12.35 18.40 4.01
N GLU A 116 13.66 18.59 3.94
CA GLU A 116 14.27 19.23 2.77
C GLU A 116 14.12 18.33 1.53
N THR A 117 14.30 18.91 0.35
CA THR A 117 14.15 18.19 -0.93
C THR A 117 14.93 16.86 -1.01
N PRO A 118 16.22 16.76 -0.62
CA PRO A 118 16.93 15.48 -0.69
C PRO A 118 16.35 14.42 0.25
N GLU A 119 15.93 14.81 1.46
CA GLU A 119 15.32 13.90 2.43
C GLU A 119 13.96 13.39 1.95
N LEU A 120 13.13 14.31 1.43
CA LEU A 120 11.84 13.96 0.84
C LEU A 120 12.01 12.99 -0.33
N ALA A 121 12.99 13.22 -1.20
CA ALA A 121 13.29 12.35 -2.32
C ALA A 121 13.77 10.96 -1.85
N ALA A 122 14.60 10.90 -0.80
CA ALA A 122 15.04 9.64 -0.22
C ALA A 122 13.87 8.84 0.40
N MET A 123 12.98 9.51 1.13
CA MET A 123 11.76 8.89 1.69
C MET A 123 10.85 8.35 0.59
N ALA A 124 10.58 9.15 -0.46
CA ALA A 124 9.76 8.75 -1.59
C ALA A 124 10.39 7.56 -2.35
N GLY A 125 11.70 7.63 -2.60
CA GLY A 125 12.46 6.55 -3.21
C GLY A 125 12.40 5.26 -2.40
N ALA A 126 12.57 5.35 -1.07
CA ALA A 126 12.46 4.20 -0.17
C ALA A 126 11.08 3.54 -0.23
N ALA A 127 10.00 4.33 -0.28
CA ALA A 127 8.64 3.79 -0.41
C ALA A 127 8.45 3.00 -1.72
N VAL A 128 8.95 3.53 -2.85
CA VAL A 128 8.90 2.85 -4.16
C VAL A 128 9.74 1.58 -4.15
N VAL A 129 10.96 1.63 -3.58
CA VAL A 129 11.85 0.46 -3.46
C VAL A 129 11.21 -0.62 -2.61
N LEU A 130 10.61 -0.29 -1.46
CA LEU A 130 9.91 -1.25 -0.61
C LEU A 130 8.76 -1.94 -1.37
N ALA A 131 7.97 -1.17 -2.13
CA ALA A 131 6.91 -1.73 -2.96
C ALA A 131 7.45 -2.65 -4.06
N ALA A 132 8.56 -2.28 -4.70
CA ALA A 132 9.23 -3.10 -5.72
C ALA A 132 9.81 -4.39 -5.14
N VAL A 133 10.43 -4.33 -3.96
CA VAL A 133 10.93 -5.52 -3.24
C VAL A 133 9.77 -6.44 -2.91
N TRP A 134 8.67 -5.92 -2.36
CA TRP A 134 7.50 -6.72 -2.03
C TRP A 134 6.88 -7.39 -3.26
N ALA A 135 6.71 -6.63 -4.35
CA ALA A 135 6.26 -7.13 -5.63
C ALA A 135 7.20 -8.23 -6.17
N GLY A 136 8.52 -8.02 -6.08
CA GLY A 136 9.52 -8.99 -6.51
C GLY A 136 9.50 -10.30 -5.70
N ILE A 137 9.34 -10.22 -4.38
CA ILE A 137 9.18 -11.39 -3.51
C ILE A 137 7.92 -12.17 -3.90
N ALA A 138 6.80 -11.48 -4.08
CA ALA A 138 5.53 -12.10 -4.46
C ALA A 138 5.63 -12.81 -5.82
N LEU A 139 6.22 -12.16 -6.82
CA LEU A 139 6.46 -12.75 -8.14
C LEU A 139 7.37 -13.98 -8.06
N ARG A 140 8.47 -13.90 -7.30
CA ARG A 140 9.39 -15.03 -7.10
C ARG A 140 8.70 -16.23 -6.45
N ASN A 141 7.84 -15.98 -5.47
CA ASN A 141 7.11 -17.03 -4.77
C ASN A 141 6.05 -17.67 -5.67
N GLY A 142 5.33 -16.86 -6.47
CA GLY A 142 4.39 -17.37 -7.48
C GLY A 142 5.06 -18.29 -8.50
N SER A 143 6.21 -17.88 -9.08
CA SER A 143 6.94 -18.71 -10.03
C SER A 143 7.48 -20.02 -9.42
N ARG A 144 7.77 -20.04 -8.11
CA ARG A 144 8.21 -21.26 -7.42
C ARG A 144 7.07 -22.23 -7.14
N ALA A 145 5.86 -21.71 -6.88
CA ALA A 145 4.67 -22.54 -6.71
C ALA A 145 4.31 -23.26 -8.01
N GLU A 146 4.48 -22.61 -9.16
CA GLU A 146 4.22 -23.20 -10.48
C GLU A 146 5.21 -24.33 -10.88
N VAL A 147 6.42 -24.33 -10.32
CA VAL A 147 7.48 -25.33 -10.62
C VAL A 147 7.42 -26.56 -9.71
N ARG A 148 6.69 -26.50 -8.59
CA ARG A 148 6.54 -27.65 -7.68
C ARG A 148 5.22 -28.38 -8.02
N PRO A 149 5.28 -29.56 -8.67
CA PRO A 149 4.09 -30.37 -8.95
C PRO A 149 3.51 -31.00 -7.68
#